data_AF-A0A527VUT5-F1
#
_entry.id   AF-A0A527VUT5-F1
#
_cell.length_a   1.000
_cell.length_b   1.000
_cell.length_c   1.000
_cell.angle_alpha   90.00
_cell.angle_beta   90.00
_cell.angle_gamma   90.00
#
_symmetry.space_group_name_H-M   'P 1'
#
loop_
_entity.id
_entity.type
_entity.pdbx_description
1 polymer ?
#
loop_
_entity_poly.entity_id
_entity_poly.type
_entity_poly.pdbx_seq_one_letter_code
_entity_poly.pdbx_strand_id
1 'polypeptide(L)'
;ALYEALPEAGFQYDASGVSNGPELPPTRDGTIRFALPLVPEGPKAKPVVAMDYNLYVRHSDGAENPAMAGEFTERAYQAFRAAFDTQYNGKRLPLELGFHFTLMNNGAYWDALERFAGEVCVKADVECISFRDYVERRQAGEPQVTVGG
;
A
#
# COMPACT_ATOMS: atom_id res chain seq x y z
N ALA A 1 7.06 24.89 2.90
CA ALA A 1 7.65 24.34 4.14
C ALA A 1 8.13 22.90 3.94
N LEU A 2 7.32 21.84 4.12
CA LEU A 2 7.82 20.45 4.03
C LEU A 2 8.47 20.14 2.68
N TYR A 3 7.78 20.41 1.57
CA TYR A 3 8.26 20.07 0.23
C TYR A 3 9.44 20.90 -0.26
N GLU A 4 9.77 22.00 0.41
CA GLU A 4 11.01 22.76 0.16
C GLU A 4 12.16 22.17 1.00
N ALA A 5 11.88 21.83 2.27
CA ALA A 5 12.88 21.30 3.19
C ALA A 5 13.40 19.90 2.80
N LEU A 6 12.55 19.04 2.24
CA LEU A 6 12.94 17.68 1.85
C LEU A 6 14.11 17.65 0.85
N PRO A 7 14.03 18.29 -0.33
CA PRO A 7 15.15 18.32 -1.26
C PRO A 7 16.36 19.09 -0.71
N GLU A 8 16.16 20.17 0.06
CA GLU A 8 17.25 20.90 0.73
C GLU A 8 18.05 20.01 1.69
N ALA A 9 17.37 19.07 2.37
CA ALA A 9 17.98 18.08 3.24
C ALA A 9 18.46 16.80 2.51
N GLY A 10 18.33 16.73 1.19
CA GLY A 10 18.79 15.61 0.37
C GLY A 10 17.88 14.37 0.38
N PHE A 11 16.62 14.49 0.80
CA PHE A 11 15.67 13.38 0.69
C PHE A 11 15.32 13.11 -0.77
N GLN A 12 15.41 11.83 -1.17
CA GLN A 12 15.10 11.41 -2.54
C GLN A 12 13.61 11.12 -2.76
N TYR A 13 12.89 10.85 -1.68
CA TYR A 13 11.47 10.55 -1.73
C TYR A 13 10.72 11.00 -0.47
N ASP A 14 9.42 11.18 -0.66
CA ASP A 14 8.40 11.40 0.37
C ASP A 14 7.33 10.31 0.23
N ALA A 15 6.78 9.85 1.34
CA ALA A 15 5.71 8.84 1.37
C ALA A 15 4.54 9.26 2.27
N SER A 16 4.32 10.58 2.40
CA SER A 16 3.26 11.14 3.23
C SER A 16 1.91 11.31 2.51
N GLY A 17 1.86 11.02 1.21
CA GLY A 17 0.68 11.25 0.37
C GLY A 17 -0.45 10.24 0.57
N VAL A 18 -1.64 10.63 0.10
CA VAL A 18 -2.79 9.75 -0.12
C VAL A 18 -3.32 10.01 -1.54
N SER A 19 -3.65 8.95 -2.26
CA SER A 19 -4.14 9.00 -3.65
C SER A 19 -5.50 8.32 -3.78
N ASN A 20 -6.25 8.62 -4.85
CA ASN A 20 -7.58 8.03 -5.06
C ASN A 20 -7.55 6.54 -5.47
N GLY A 21 -6.36 5.98 -5.64
CA GLY A 21 -6.09 4.61 -6.04
C GLY A 21 -4.61 4.47 -6.42
N PRO A 22 -4.14 3.25 -6.74
CA PRO A 22 -2.74 3.02 -7.13
C PRO A 22 -2.31 3.95 -8.28
N GLU A 23 -1.14 4.57 -8.15
CA GLU A 23 -0.59 5.50 -9.15
C GLU A 23 0.93 5.36 -9.27
N LEU A 24 1.49 5.83 -10.39
CA LEU A 24 2.94 5.98 -10.47
C LEU A 24 3.34 7.19 -9.61
N PRO A 25 4.31 7.05 -8.69
CA PRO A 25 4.72 8.16 -7.84
C PRO A 25 5.36 9.26 -8.69
N PRO A 26 4.81 10.49 -8.70
CA PRO A 26 5.37 11.58 -9.48
C PRO A 26 6.65 12.12 -8.86
N THR A 27 7.60 12.56 -9.69
CA THR A 27 8.72 13.38 -9.23
C THR A 27 8.32 14.85 -9.24
N ARG A 28 8.45 15.52 -8.10
CA ARG A 28 8.21 16.97 -7.96
C ARG A 28 9.33 17.59 -7.15
N ASP A 29 9.92 18.65 -7.68
CA ASP A 29 11.01 19.39 -7.02
C ASP A 29 12.18 18.46 -6.64
N GLY A 30 12.51 17.53 -7.53
CA GLY A 30 13.58 16.53 -7.32
C GLY A 30 13.25 15.39 -6.34
N THR A 31 12.06 15.39 -5.74
CA THR A 31 11.62 14.37 -4.78
C THR A 31 10.54 13.46 -5.40
N ILE A 32 10.70 12.14 -5.34
CA ILE A 32 9.66 11.18 -5.73
C ILE A 32 8.61 11.12 -4.62
N ARG A 33 7.33 11.30 -4.94
CA ARG A 33 6.25 11.32 -3.95
C ARG A 33 5.38 10.07 -4.06
N PHE A 34 5.48 9.20 -3.07
CA PHE A 34 4.62 8.04 -2.88
C PHE A 34 3.34 8.44 -2.15
N ALA A 35 2.27 7.71 -2.40
CA ALA A 35 0.97 8.00 -1.83
C ALA A 35 0.16 6.73 -1.60
N LEU A 36 -0.24 6.52 -0.34
CA LEU A 36 -1.08 5.39 0.02
C LEU A 36 -2.43 5.49 -0.71
N PRO A 37 -2.81 4.47 -1.49
CA PRO A 37 -4.02 4.53 -2.28
C PRO A 37 -5.26 4.28 -1.43
N LEU A 38 -6.38 4.83 -1.88
CA LEU A 38 -7.68 4.34 -1.47
C LEU A 38 -7.95 2.96 -2.10
N VAL A 39 -8.35 2.00 -1.28
CA VAL A 39 -8.71 0.63 -1.67
C VAL A 39 -10.19 0.33 -1.37
N PRO A 40 -10.85 -0.52 -2.16
CA PRO A 40 -12.25 -0.86 -1.92
C PRO A 40 -12.37 -1.76 -0.70
N GLU A 41 -13.27 -1.41 0.22
CA GLU A 41 -13.49 -2.21 1.43
C GLU A 41 -14.98 -2.42 1.70
N GLY A 42 -15.31 -3.66 2.10
CA GLY A 42 -16.65 -4.08 2.49
C GLY A 42 -17.64 -4.25 1.33
N PRO A 43 -18.90 -4.65 1.62
CA PRO A 43 -19.89 -5.01 0.59
C PRO A 43 -20.26 -3.88 -0.38
N LYS A 44 -20.07 -2.63 0.02
CA LYS A 44 -20.35 -1.44 -0.80
C LYS A 44 -19.09 -0.86 -1.44
N ALA A 45 -17.94 -1.54 -1.33
CA ALA A 45 -16.64 -1.11 -1.83
C ALA A 45 -16.31 0.35 -1.45
N LYS A 46 -16.61 0.75 -0.21
CA LYS A 46 -16.35 2.13 0.21
C LYS A 46 -14.84 2.34 0.27
N PRO A 47 -14.29 3.40 -0.35
CA PRO A 47 -12.85 3.63 -0.35
C PRO A 47 -12.29 3.84 1.07
N VAL A 48 -11.14 3.23 1.39
CA VAL A 48 -10.36 3.44 2.63
C VAL A 48 -8.88 3.55 2.26
N VAL A 49 -8.11 4.37 2.97
CA VAL A 49 -6.64 4.37 2.79
C VAL A 49 -6.13 2.96 3.08
N ALA A 50 -5.24 2.45 2.22
CA ALA A 50 -4.61 1.14 2.34
C ALA A 50 -3.61 1.08 3.51
N MET A 51 -4.13 1.26 4.73
CA MET A 51 -3.36 1.29 5.95
C MET A 51 -4.12 0.57 7.06
N ASP A 52 -3.40 -0.24 7.84
CA ASP A 52 -3.96 -1.01 8.97
C ASP A 52 -4.76 -0.13 9.95
N TYR A 53 -4.25 1.05 10.32
CA TYR A 53 -4.95 1.95 11.24
C TYR A 53 -6.28 2.46 10.67
N ASN A 54 -6.34 2.76 9.38
CA ASN A 54 -7.59 3.18 8.73
C ASN A 54 -8.61 2.04 8.68
N LEU A 55 -8.15 0.80 8.52
CA LEU A 55 -9.00 -0.39 8.61
C LEU A 55 -9.44 -0.65 10.05
N TYR A 56 -8.55 -0.48 11.04
CA TYR A 56 -8.87 -0.57 12.47
C TYR A 56 -9.99 0.38 12.88
N VAL A 57 -9.86 1.66 12.51
CA VAL A 57 -10.91 2.67 12.74
C VAL A 57 -12.19 2.28 12.01
N ARG A 58 -12.11 1.78 10.76
CA ARG A 58 -13.30 1.38 10.00
C ARG A 58 -14.02 0.16 10.58
N HIS A 59 -13.27 -0.81 11.07
CA HIS A 59 -13.80 -2.11 11.49
C HIS A 59 -14.32 -2.07 12.92
N SER A 60 -13.73 -1.22 13.76
CA SER A 60 -13.91 -1.28 15.21
C SER A 60 -13.98 0.09 15.89
N ASP A 61 -14.16 1.16 15.11
CA ASP A 61 -14.21 2.55 15.60
C ASP A 61 -12.96 2.97 16.41
N GLY A 62 -11.84 2.30 16.15
CA GLY A 62 -10.57 2.56 16.85
C GLY A 62 -10.49 1.94 18.25
N ALA A 63 -11.38 1.00 18.58
CA ALA A 63 -11.40 0.27 19.84
C ALA A 63 -11.22 -1.24 19.63
N GLU A 64 -10.45 -1.88 20.51
CA GLU A 64 -10.18 -3.32 20.40
C GLU A 64 -11.47 -4.15 20.49
N ASN A 65 -11.66 -5.02 19.50
CA ASN A 65 -12.72 -6.02 19.46
C ASN A 65 -12.16 -7.37 18.99
N PRO A 66 -11.38 -8.06 19.85
CA PRO A 66 -10.65 -9.27 19.48
C PRO A 66 -11.56 -10.44 19.10
N ALA A 67 -12.82 -10.45 19.57
CA ALA A 67 -13.80 -11.47 19.18
C ALA A 67 -14.13 -11.44 17.69
N MET A 68 -13.91 -10.29 17.03
CA MET A 68 -14.15 -10.09 15.60
C MET A 68 -12.87 -10.19 14.75
N ALA A 69 -11.72 -10.51 15.36
CA ALA A 69 -10.41 -10.51 14.70
C ALA A 69 -10.44 -11.27 13.36
N GLY A 70 -10.99 -12.48 13.33
CA GLY A 70 -11.08 -13.28 12.10
C GLY A 70 -11.90 -12.62 10.99
N GLU A 71 -13.00 -11.92 11.32
CA GLU A 71 -13.76 -11.14 10.33
C GLU A 71 -12.93 -9.98 9.79
N PHE A 72 -12.25 -9.24 10.69
CA PHE A 72 -11.44 -8.09 10.31
C PHE A 72 -10.23 -8.49 9.48
N THR A 73 -9.59 -9.63 9.78
CA THR A 73 -8.54 -10.23 8.97
C THR A 73 -9.02 -10.48 7.56
N GLU A 74 -10.16 -11.17 7.41
CA GLU A 74 -10.68 -11.51 6.08
C GLU A 74 -11.08 -10.26 5.30
N ARG A 75 -11.71 -9.27 5.95
CA ARG A 75 -12.08 -8.00 5.30
C ARG A 75 -10.86 -7.20 4.85
N ALA A 76 -9.83 -7.09 5.68
CA ALA A 76 -8.58 -6.43 5.34
C ALA A 76 -7.88 -7.15 4.18
N TYR A 77 -7.76 -8.48 4.26
CA TYR A 77 -7.18 -9.32 3.21
C TYR A 77 -7.90 -9.12 1.87
N GLN A 78 -9.25 -9.17 1.86
CA GLN A 78 -10.03 -8.97 0.64
C GLN A 78 -9.86 -7.57 0.05
N ALA A 79 -9.74 -6.53 0.87
CA ALA A 79 -9.48 -5.17 0.39
C ALA A 79 -8.11 -5.06 -0.30
N PHE A 80 -7.06 -5.59 0.33
CA PHE A 80 -5.72 -5.61 -0.26
C PHE A 80 -5.67 -6.46 -1.54
N ARG A 81 -6.31 -7.64 -1.51
CA ARG A 81 -6.33 -8.54 -2.65
C ARG A 81 -7.09 -7.95 -3.83
N ALA A 82 -8.24 -7.33 -3.61
CA ALA A 82 -9.00 -6.67 -4.67
C ALA A 82 -8.21 -5.52 -5.33
N ALA A 83 -7.49 -4.73 -4.52
CA ALA A 83 -6.63 -3.66 -5.03
C ALA A 83 -5.47 -4.24 -5.87
N PHE A 84 -4.83 -5.30 -5.39
CA PHE A 84 -3.77 -6.00 -6.12
C PHE A 84 -4.29 -6.59 -7.42
N ASP A 85 -5.37 -7.38 -7.40
CA ASP A 85 -5.91 -8.06 -8.57
C ASP A 85 -6.33 -7.04 -9.65
N THR A 86 -6.79 -5.85 -9.26
CA THR A 86 -7.08 -4.75 -10.20
C THR A 86 -5.83 -4.29 -10.94
N GLN A 87 -4.69 -4.17 -10.25
CA GLN A 87 -3.44 -3.76 -10.89
C GLN A 87 -2.79 -4.91 -11.65
N TYR A 88 -2.80 -6.11 -11.08
CA TYR A 88 -2.22 -7.31 -11.66
C TYR A 88 -2.88 -7.71 -12.99
N ASN A 89 -4.20 -7.57 -13.09
CA ASN A 89 -4.95 -7.83 -14.31
C ASN A 89 -5.15 -6.58 -15.19
N GLY A 90 -4.51 -5.46 -14.84
CA GLY A 90 -4.78 -4.17 -15.45
C GLY A 90 -3.50 -3.37 -15.71
N LYS A 91 -3.47 -2.15 -15.20
CA LYS A 91 -2.43 -1.17 -15.51
C LYS A 91 -1.07 -1.44 -14.86
N ARG A 92 -0.97 -2.42 -13.96
CA ARG A 92 0.26 -2.77 -13.21
C ARG A 92 0.86 -1.57 -12.48
N LEU A 93 0.03 -0.70 -11.91
CA LEU A 93 0.51 0.45 -11.11
C LEU A 93 1.01 -0.05 -9.73
N PRO A 94 2.05 0.59 -9.15
CA PRO A 94 2.52 0.27 -7.80
C PRO A 94 1.38 0.35 -6.76
N LEU A 95 1.26 -0.70 -5.94
CA LEU A 95 0.32 -0.74 -4.82
C LEU A 95 1.10 -0.59 -3.50
N GLU A 96 0.80 0.47 -2.77
CA GLU A 96 1.42 0.78 -1.48
C GLU A 96 0.48 0.36 -0.36
N LEU A 97 0.99 -0.35 0.65
CA LEU A 97 0.21 -0.74 1.84
C LEU A 97 0.96 -0.29 3.11
N GLY A 98 0.31 0.48 3.97
CA GLY A 98 0.89 1.05 5.19
C GLY A 98 0.57 0.22 6.43
N PHE A 99 1.58 -0.04 7.27
CA PHE A 99 1.41 -0.80 8.51
C PHE A 99 2.18 -0.21 9.68
N HIS A 100 1.56 -0.23 10.84
CA HIS A 100 2.13 0.15 12.12
C HIS A 100 2.76 -1.03 12.87
N PHE A 101 2.47 -2.27 12.45
CA PHE A 101 2.93 -3.52 13.11
C PHE A 101 2.57 -3.59 14.59
N THR A 102 1.36 -3.10 14.92
CA THR A 102 0.74 -3.27 16.23
C THR A 102 -0.34 -4.34 16.15
N LEU A 103 -0.57 -5.08 17.24
CA LEU A 103 -1.54 -6.18 17.29
C LEU A 103 -3.00 -5.69 17.44
N MET A 104 -3.38 -4.67 16.67
CA MET A 104 -4.74 -4.13 16.66
C MET A 104 -5.75 -5.23 16.30
N ASN A 105 -6.83 -5.32 17.07
CA ASN A 105 -7.83 -6.38 16.99
C ASN A 105 -7.21 -7.79 17.00
N ASN A 106 -6.35 -8.06 17.99
CA ASN A 106 -5.67 -9.34 18.15
C ASN A 106 -4.84 -9.76 16.92
N GLY A 107 -4.19 -8.80 16.26
CA GLY A 107 -3.31 -9.05 15.12
C GLY A 107 -3.99 -9.16 13.76
N ALA A 108 -5.29 -8.86 13.66
CA ALA A 108 -6.09 -9.08 12.45
C ALA A 108 -5.46 -8.53 11.16
N TYR A 109 -4.90 -7.32 11.22
CA TYR A 109 -4.30 -6.66 10.05
C TYR A 109 -2.92 -7.20 9.70
N TRP A 110 -2.17 -7.68 10.69
CA TRP A 110 -0.90 -8.36 10.44
C TRP A 110 -1.14 -9.71 9.78
N ASP A 111 -2.08 -10.51 10.30
CA ASP A 111 -2.45 -11.80 9.69
C ASP A 111 -2.91 -11.61 8.23
N ALA A 112 -3.67 -10.54 7.95
CA ALA A 112 -4.09 -10.19 6.60
C ALA A 112 -2.91 -9.84 5.68
N LEU A 113 -1.94 -9.06 6.19
CA LEU A 113 -0.72 -8.71 5.46
C LEU A 113 0.16 -9.95 5.21
N GLU A 114 0.37 -10.79 6.22
CA GLU A 114 1.20 -11.98 6.12
C GLU A 114 0.66 -12.91 5.04
N ARG A 115 -0.66 -13.18 5.07
CA ARG A 115 -1.32 -13.97 4.03
C ARG A 115 -1.19 -13.31 2.65
N PHE A 116 -1.48 -12.01 2.55
CA PHE A 116 -1.38 -11.28 1.29
C PHE A 116 0.04 -11.39 0.70
N ALA A 117 1.06 -11.07 1.49
CA ALA A 117 2.46 -11.09 1.07
C ALA A 117 2.91 -12.52 0.69
N GLY A 118 2.52 -13.53 1.48
CA GLY A 118 2.82 -14.93 1.19
C GLY A 118 2.24 -15.43 -0.12
N GLU A 119 1.11 -14.90 -0.57
CA GLU A 119 0.49 -15.26 -1.85
C GLU A 119 0.95 -14.40 -3.04
N VAL A 120 1.26 -13.13 -2.79
CA VAL A 120 1.51 -12.13 -3.83
C VAL A 120 3.00 -11.94 -4.11
N CYS A 121 3.83 -11.80 -3.07
CA CYS A 121 5.25 -11.50 -3.21
C CYS A 121 6.08 -12.68 -3.75
N VAL A 122 5.51 -13.88 -3.80
CA VAL A 122 6.15 -15.09 -4.34
C VAL A 122 5.84 -15.32 -5.82
N LYS A 123 5.01 -14.47 -6.45
CA LYS A 123 4.69 -14.57 -7.88
C LYS A 123 5.89 -14.13 -8.70
N ALA A 124 6.18 -14.85 -9.78
CA ALA A 124 7.37 -14.61 -10.60
C ALA A 124 7.39 -13.22 -11.26
N ASP A 125 6.23 -12.60 -11.47
CA ASP A 125 6.05 -11.30 -12.11
C ASP A 125 5.57 -10.21 -11.13
N VAL A 126 5.83 -10.39 -9.83
CA VAL A 126 5.53 -9.42 -8.76
C VAL A 126 6.77 -9.17 -7.93
N GLU A 127 6.97 -7.91 -7.56
CA GLU A 127 8.05 -7.51 -6.66
C GLU A 127 7.49 -6.73 -5.47
N CYS A 128 7.81 -7.21 -4.27
CA CYS A 128 7.54 -6.50 -3.01
C CYS A 128 8.85 -5.87 -2.53
N ILE A 129 9.05 -4.60 -2.83
CA ILE A 129 10.31 -3.87 -2.63
C ILE A 129 10.10 -2.64 -1.74
N SER A 130 11.20 -2.09 -1.23
CA SER A 130 11.14 -0.83 -0.48
C SER A 130 11.03 0.39 -1.40
N PHE A 131 10.60 1.53 -0.86
CA PHE A 131 10.61 2.81 -1.57
C PHE A 131 12.01 3.19 -2.07
N ARG A 132 13.05 2.87 -1.28
CA ARG A 132 14.45 3.11 -1.66
C ARG A 132 14.82 2.30 -2.91
N ASP A 133 14.52 1.00 -2.91
CA ASP A 133 14.86 0.15 -4.06
C ASP A 133 14.10 0.61 -5.32
N TYR A 134 12.84 1.04 -5.18
CA TYR A 134 12.09 1.62 -6.29
C TYR A 134 12.77 2.88 -6.87
N VAL A 135 13.22 3.79 -5.99
CA VAL A 135 13.92 5.03 -6.39
C VAL A 135 15.24 4.71 -7.08
N GLU A 136 16.05 3.81 -6.52
CA GLU A 136 17.34 3.42 -7.07
C GLU A 136 17.20 2.83 -8.49
N ARG A 137 16.22 1.96 -8.71
CA ARG A 137 15.96 1.36 -10.03
C ARG A 137 15.49 2.38 -11.06
N ARG A 138 14.63 3.33 -10.65
CA ARG A 138 14.21 4.45 -11.52
C ARG A 138 15.38 5.33 -11.95
N GLN A 139 16.36 5.53 -11.07
CA GLN A 139 17.55 6.33 -11.36
C GLN A 139 18.57 5.58 -12.23
N ALA A 140 18.70 4.26 -12.04
CA ALA A 140 19.58 3.41 -12.83
C ALA A 140 19.14 3.26 -14.30
N GLY A 141 17.98 3.80 -14.68
CA GLY A 141 17.45 3.69 -16.04
C GLY A 141 17.06 2.27 -16.40
N GLU A 142 16.84 1.40 -15.39
CA GLU A 142 16.31 0.07 -15.64
C GLU A 142 14.95 0.23 -16.33
N PRO A 143 14.74 -0.42 -17.49
CA PRO A 143 13.46 -0.35 -18.16
C PRO A 143 12.40 -0.80 -17.16
N GLN A 144 11.44 0.09 -16.85
CA GLN A 144 10.23 -0.33 -16.17
C GLN A 144 9.69 -1.49 -16.99
N VAL A 145 9.65 -2.68 -16.39
CA VAL A 145 9.22 -3.88 -17.10
C VAL A 145 7.74 -3.69 -17.42
N THR A 146 7.44 -3.16 -18.59
CA THR A 146 6.11 -3.20 -19.19
C THR A 146 5.93 -4.63 -19.67
N VAL A 147 5.46 -5.52 -18.81
CA VAL A 147 4.97 -6.83 -19.25
C VAL A 147 3.49 -6.67 -19.58
N GLY A 148 3.17 -6.62 -20.86
CA GLY A 148 1.78 -6.72 -21.33
C GLY A 148 1.53 -6.03 -22.66
N GLY A 149 1.71 -6.78 -23.76
CA GLY A 149 0.97 -6.58 -25.01
C GLY A 149 -0.30 -7.43 -25.04
#